data_AF-A0A2C5Z779-F1
#
_entry.id   AF-A0A2C5Z779-F1
#
_cell.length_a   1.000
_cell.length_b   1.000
_cell.length_c   1.000
_cell.angle_alpha   90.00
_cell.angle_beta   90.00
_cell.angle_gamma   90.00
#
_symmetry.space_group_name_H-M   'P 1'
#
loop_
_entity.id
_entity.type
_entity.pdbx_description
1 polymer ?
#
loop_
_entity_poly.entity_id
_entity_poly.type
_entity_poly.pdbx_seq_one_letter_code
_entity_poly.pdbx_strand_id
1 'polypeptide(L)'
;MYRNRSSGGRGAGILSALQATQMDESKSKLPAEILVAILDYLPVADQMRMARVSRRLQEMVYDDTRWVSRLRNMGCWNEEEARRRFGEWVRRRREAAGRQANGQGANKHGGETTLFDATAEEEARRERAASDVRDGFQTMSLEGGGPKDVAKEADSYLDVLDRVKSIRGGARHEYGKTYAALAPFYFDLVRAKNHTEPIVFKAFGDPERQAKMLANLRRFARSDTSTGCWDREQKLASMVSVFENAVLREFEQGYEAGDVQGKMKRYAHVLHTLGSARGGTDLYIEKHAIFHDAELVARPAECFGQAASGQDVVSLEPSRRFFEALLAKVNQEASTMEAIFAEPAAVFWDFVDKIRQDLIMEYTTPLLDEAHERSAGAYVKAVSGVFEQAMRFYQALEPPGAGGKAEEREDKAKELGLRTFEAHLDLYLEEELDLFSKQAEAEVSEWETKLSQHDLSVESFYMSNINRSAEKKDFLSSFKKVVTMGGSAFGPSKPTGSVGSQSLTPTPSRPGTPGLTGRNSPLPGKAPTDELAAKAGIMASKLEGIKRAWGGRRC
;
A
#
# COMPACT_ATOMS: atom_id res chain seq x y z
N MET A 1 -74.70 6.47 23.11
CA MET A 1 -76.11 6.10 22.85
C MET A 1 -76.45 6.47 21.42
N TYR A 2 -76.65 5.51 20.52
CA TYR A 2 -77.80 5.48 19.58
C TYR A 2 -77.85 4.13 18.87
N ARG A 3 -79.07 3.60 18.82
CA ARG A 3 -79.54 2.22 18.62
C ARG A 3 -79.14 1.56 17.30
N ASN A 4 -78.71 0.30 17.44
CA ASN A 4 -78.80 -0.74 16.41
C ASN A 4 -80.28 -1.12 16.18
N ARG A 5 -80.71 -1.26 14.92
CA ARG A 5 -82.00 -1.88 14.58
C ARG A 5 -81.78 -2.81 13.39
N SER A 6 -81.65 -4.10 13.71
CA SER A 6 -81.73 -5.19 12.75
C SER A 6 -83.18 -5.40 12.32
N SER A 7 -83.38 -5.55 11.01
CA SER A 7 -84.58 -6.11 10.40
C SER A 7 -84.10 -7.08 9.33
N GLY A 8 -84.20 -8.38 9.61
CA GLY A 8 -83.78 -9.43 8.69
C GLY A 8 -84.83 -9.68 7.61
N GLY A 9 -84.39 -9.63 6.35
CA GLY A 9 -85.07 -10.26 5.22
C GLY A 9 -84.38 -11.59 4.89
N ARG A 10 -85.05 -12.70 5.25
CA ARG A 10 -84.65 -14.08 4.94
C ARG A 10 -84.85 -14.32 3.44
N GLY A 11 -83.80 -14.70 2.71
CA GLY A 11 -83.97 -15.12 1.31
C GLY A 11 -82.73 -15.07 0.38
N ALA A 12 -81.60 -14.48 0.81
CA ALA A 12 -80.40 -14.37 -0.03
C ALA A 12 -79.22 -15.27 0.42
N GLY A 13 -79.41 -16.10 1.45
CA GLY A 13 -78.30 -16.78 2.12
C GLY A 13 -77.74 -18.00 1.37
N ILE A 14 -78.56 -18.76 0.66
CA ILE A 14 -78.13 -20.06 0.12
C ILE A 14 -77.37 -19.89 -1.20
N LEU A 15 -77.81 -18.98 -2.08
CA LEU A 15 -77.08 -18.64 -3.31
C LEU A 15 -75.81 -17.82 -3.01
N SER A 16 -75.83 -16.96 -1.99
CA SER A 16 -74.63 -16.27 -1.51
C SER A 16 -73.62 -17.22 -0.87
N ALA A 17 -74.08 -18.24 -0.13
CA ALA A 17 -73.23 -19.28 0.44
C ALA A 17 -72.67 -20.23 -0.64
N LEU A 18 -73.44 -20.55 -1.68
CA LEU A 18 -72.95 -21.32 -2.84
C LEU A 18 -71.98 -20.50 -3.72
N GLN A 19 -72.21 -19.19 -3.86
CA GLN A 19 -71.28 -18.29 -4.53
C GLN A 19 -70.01 -18.08 -3.69
N ALA A 20 -70.12 -18.02 -2.36
CA ALA A 20 -68.97 -17.94 -1.45
C ALA A 20 -68.15 -19.24 -1.45
N THR A 21 -68.79 -20.41 -1.55
CA THR A 21 -68.10 -21.71 -1.61
C THR A 21 -67.55 -22.04 -3.00
N GLN A 22 -68.17 -21.57 -4.10
CA GLN A 22 -67.60 -21.69 -5.46
C GLN A 22 -66.46 -20.69 -5.73
N MET A 23 -66.34 -19.60 -4.97
CA MET A 23 -65.27 -18.61 -5.16
C MET A 23 -63.96 -18.93 -4.42
N ASP A 24 -63.94 -20.00 -3.61
CA ASP A 24 -62.76 -20.41 -2.84
C ASP A 24 -61.86 -21.44 -3.58
N GLU A 25 -62.23 -21.92 -4.77
CA GLU A 25 -61.42 -22.87 -5.55
C GLU A 25 -60.48 -22.24 -6.60
N SER A 26 -60.40 -20.91 -6.72
CA SER A 26 -59.49 -20.31 -7.71
C SER A 26 -58.85 -19.02 -7.22
N LYS A 27 -57.88 -19.13 -6.32
CA LYS A 27 -56.90 -18.06 -6.03
C LYS A 27 -55.62 -18.67 -5.48
N SER A 28 -54.83 -19.28 -6.35
CA SER A 28 -53.38 -19.33 -6.16
C SER A 28 -52.84 -17.89 -6.21
N LYS A 29 -53.11 -17.10 -5.18
CA LYS A 29 -52.52 -15.78 -4.99
C LYS A 29 -51.09 -16.04 -4.57
N LEU A 30 -50.18 -16.06 -5.54
CA LEU A 30 -48.75 -15.98 -5.24
C LEU A 30 -48.55 -14.82 -4.25
N PRO A 31 -47.85 -15.06 -3.12
CA PRO A 31 -47.46 -14.01 -2.19
C PRO A 31 -46.82 -12.83 -2.94
N ALA A 32 -47.09 -11.62 -2.46
CA ALA A 32 -46.62 -10.41 -3.14
C ALA A 32 -45.10 -10.37 -3.24
N GLU A 33 -44.42 -10.95 -2.26
CA GLU A 33 -42.97 -11.10 -2.16
C GLU A 33 -42.42 -11.96 -3.30
N ILE A 34 -43.09 -13.07 -3.63
CA ILE A 34 -42.70 -13.94 -4.75
C ILE A 34 -42.89 -13.21 -6.07
N LEU A 35 -43.98 -12.45 -6.21
CA LEU A 35 -44.21 -11.63 -7.41
C LEU A 35 -43.14 -10.52 -7.55
N VAL A 36 -42.74 -9.86 -6.46
CA VAL A 36 -41.64 -8.88 -6.46
C VAL A 36 -40.34 -9.54 -6.92
N ALA A 37 -40.02 -10.73 -6.40
CA ALA A 37 -38.83 -11.47 -6.78
C ALA A 37 -38.86 -11.89 -8.26
N ILE A 38 -39.99 -12.37 -8.77
CA ILE A 38 -40.14 -12.70 -10.21
C ILE A 38 -39.91 -11.46 -11.08
N LEU A 39 -40.46 -10.31 -10.68
CA LEU A 39 -40.26 -9.04 -11.38
C LEU A 39 -38.79 -8.61 -11.43
N ASP A 40 -37.96 -8.98 -10.45
CA ASP A 40 -36.53 -8.66 -10.46
C ASP A 40 -35.76 -9.39 -11.56
N TYR A 41 -36.17 -10.61 -11.91
CA TYR A 41 -35.53 -11.43 -12.96
C TYR A 41 -36.11 -11.23 -14.36
N LEU A 42 -37.11 -10.37 -14.52
CA LEU A 42 -37.69 -10.08 -15.83
C LEU A 42 -36.89 -9.00 -16.58
N PRO A 43 -36.74 -9.12 -17.92
CA PRO A 43 -36.24 -8.04 -18.76
C PRO A 43 -37.09 -6.77 -18.62
N VAL A 44 -36.49 -5.60 -18.83
CA VAL A 44 -37.18 -4.29 -18.74
C VAL A 44 -38.40 -4.23 -19.67
N ALA A 45 -38.30 -4.81 -20.88
CA ALA A 45 -39.41 -4.89 -21.82
C ALA A 45 -40.60 -5.68 -21.26
N ASP A 46 -40.35 -6.79 -20.56
CA ASP A 46 -41.39 -7.62 -19.93
C ASP A 46 -41.97 -6.97 -18.68
N GLN A 47 -41.15 -6.28 -17.89
CA GLN A 47 -41.65 -5.48 -16.77
C GLN A 47 -42.64 -4.41 -17.25
N MET A 48 -42.34 -3.71 -18.34
CA MET A 48 -43.25 -2.71 -18.92
C MET A 48 -44.52 -3.36 -19.49
N ARG A 49 -44.44 -4.57 -20.06
CA ARG A 49 -45.63 -5.34 -20.46
C ARG A 49 -46.49 -5.73 -19.26
N MET A 50 -45.88 -6.24 -18.19
CA MET A 50 -46.58 -6.64 -16.95
C MET A 50 -47.27 -5.45 -16.25
N ALA A 51 -46.65 -4.27 -16.28
CA ALA A 51 -47.24 -3.05 -15.75
C ALA A 51 -48.57 -2.66 -16.44
N ARG A 52 -48.80 -3.12 -17.68
CA ARG A 52 -50.04 -2.83 -18.44
C ARG A 52 -51.18 -3.81 -18.13
N VAL A 53 -50.90 -4.93 -17.45
CA VAL A 53 -51.88 -6.00 -17.20
C VAL A 53 -52.83 -5.66 -16.05
N SER A 54 -52.34 -4.97 -15.01
CA SER A 54 -53.16 -4.61 -13.83
C SER A 54 -52.56 -3.42 -13.08
N ARG A 55 -53.40 -2.59 -12.46
CA ARG A 55 -52.96 -1.44 -11.63
C ARG A 55 -52.05 -1.86 -10.48
N ARG A 56 -52.32 -3.00 -9.85
CA ARG A 56 -51.48 -3.51 -8.75
C ARG A 56 -50.10 -3.96 -9.24
N LEU A 57 -50.03 -4.58 -10.41
CA LEU A 57 -48.76 -4.93 -11.05
C LEU A 57 -48.01 -3.68 -11.51
N GLN A 58 -48.73 -2.67 -11.98
CA GLN A 58 -48.17 -1.37 -12.33
C GLN A 58 -47.47 -0.72 -11.14
N GLU A 59 -48.12 -0.67 -9.97
CA GLU A 59 -47.52 -0.15 -8.74
C GLU A 59 -46.25 -0.93 -8.33
N MET A 60 -46.28 -2.26 -8.45
CA MET A 60 -45.13 -3.13 -8.11
C MET A 60 -43.95 -3.00 -9.08
N VAL A 61 -44.20 -2.75 -10.37
CA VAL A 61 -43.16 -2.50 -11.38
C VAL A 61 -42.62 -1.06 -11.25
N TYR A 62 -43.48 -0.11 -10.88
CA TYR A 62 -43.11 1.30 -10.79
C TYR A 62 -42.49 1.66 -9.44
N ASP A 63 -42.43 0.72 -8.51
CA ASP A 63 -41.75 0.90 -7.23
C ASP A 63 -40.29 1.34 -7.43
N ASP A 64 -39.95 2.47 -6.81
CA ASP A 64 -38.69 3.18 -6.98
C ASP A 64 -37.52 2.32 -6.47
N THR A 65 -37.76 1.50 -5.45
CA THR A 65 -36.74 0.63 -4.82
C THR A 65 -36.05 -0.30 -5.84
N ARG A 66 -36.80 -0.81 -6.82
CA ARG A 66 -36.29 -1.70 -7.88
C ARG A 66 -35.34 -0.97 -8.83
N TRP A 67 -35.71 0.24 -9.23
CA TRP A 67 -34.90 1.06 -10.13
C TRP A 67 -33.67 1.62 -9.41
N VAL A 68 -33.80 1.95 -8.12
CA VAL A 68 -32.67 2.28 -7.25
C VAL A 68 -31.68 1.12 -7.17
N SER A 69 -32.15 -0.11 -6.98
CA SER A 69 -31.29 -1.30 -6.97
C SER A 69 -30.49 -1.44 -8.26
N ARG A 70 -31.13 -1.26 -9.43
CA ARG A 70 -30.45 -1.30 -10.74
C ARG A 70 -29.44 -0.16 -10.92
N LEU A 71 -29.77 1.07 -10.52
CA LEU A 71 -28.85 2.20 -10.56
C LEU A 71 -27.65 2.01 -9.61
N ARG A 72 -27.86 1.39 -8.45
CA ARG A 72 -26.79 1.01 -7.52
C ARG A 72 -25.86 -0.03 -8.13
N ASN A 73 -26.38 -1.05 -8.80
CA ASN A 73 -25.56 -2.06 -9.47
C ASN A 73 -24.66 -1.48 -10.58
N MET A 74 -25.09 -0.39 -11.22
CA MET A 74 -24.27 0.36 -12.19
C MET A 74 -23.26 1.32 -11.54
N GLY A 75 -23.33 1.55 -10.22
CA GLY A 75 -22.51 2.52 -9.49
C GLY A 75 -22.97 3.98 -9.66
N CYS A 76 -24.17 4.22 -10.20
CA CYS A 76 -24.67 5.56 -10.53
C CYS A 76 -25.62 6.16 -9.47
N TRP A 77 -25.76 5.52 -8.30
CA TRP A 77 -26.67 5.96 -7.24
C TRP A 77 -25.92 6.32 -5.96
N ASN A 78 -26.03 7.58 -5.53
CA ASN A 78 -25.53 8.04 -4.24
C ASN A 78 -26.71 8.30 -3.28
N GLU A 79 -26.71 7.57 -2.16
CA GLU A 79 -27.77 7.63 -1.15
C GLU A 79 -27.83 8.98 -0.42
N GLU A 80 -26.68 9.63 -0.22
CA GLU A 80 -26.56 10.92 0.47
C GLU A 80 -27.07 12.06 -0.40
N GLU A 81 -26.71 12.04 -1.69
CA GLU A 81 -27.20 12.99 -2.67
C GLU A 81 -28.72 12.88 -2.85
N ALA A 82 -29.23 11.65 -2.88
CA ALA A 82 -30.66 11.37 -2.99
C ALA A 82 -31.44 11.90 -1.77
N ARG A 83 -30.89 11.76 -0.55
CA ARG A 83 -31.49 12.32 0.68
C ARG A 83 -31.49 13.84 0.68
N ARG A 84 -30.37 14.48 0.30
CA ARG A 84 -30.25 15.94 0.23
C ARG A 84 -31.26 16.54 -0.75
N ARG A 85 -31.31 16.00 -1.96
CA ARG A 85 -32.24 16.46 -3.02
C ARG A 85 -33.71 16.21 -2.67
N PHE A 86 -34.01 15.08 -2.03
CA PHE A 86 -35.35 14.82 -1.52
C PHE A 86 -35.75 15.86 -0.45
N GLY A 87 -34.85 16.14 0.50
CA GLY A 87 -35.06 17.19 1.52
C GLY A 87 -35.30 18.58 0.90
N GLU A 88 -34.50 18.95 -0.10
CA GLU A 88 -34.68 20.20 -0.86
C GLU A 88 -36.00 20.26 -1.63
N TRP A 89 -36.42 19.15 -2.24
CA TRP A 89 -37.70 19.06 -2.95
C TRP A 89 -38.89 19.16 -1.98
N VAL A 90 -38.84 18.45 -0.86
CA VAL A 90 -39.87 18.54 0.21
C VAL A 90 -39.93 19.97 0.76
N ARG A 91 -38.77 20.60 1.01
CA ARG A 91 -38.67 21.99 1.45
C ARG A 91 -39.28 22.94 0.43
N ARG A 92 -38.93 22.83 -0.85
CA ARG A 92 -39.46 23.67 -1.92
C ARG A 92 -40.98 23.50 -2.09
N ARG A 93 -41.48 22.26 -1.97
CA ARG A 93 -42.93 21.97 -2.00
C ARG A 93 -43.65 22.59 -0.80
N ARG A 94 -43.04 22.53 0.39
CA ARG A 94 -43.58 23.16 1.61
C ARG A 94 -43.58 24.69 1.53
N GLU A 95 -42.53 25.29 0.97
CA GLU A 95 -42.42 26.72 0.70
C GLU A 95 -43.43 27.20 -0.35
N ALA A 96 -43.65 26.43 -1.42
CA ALA A 96 -44.66 26.73 -2.44
C ALA A 96 -46.10 26.62 -1.89
N ALA A 97 -46.39 25.60 -1.08
CA ALA A 97 -47.66 25.47 -0.38
C ALA A 97 -47.86 26.60 0.65
N GLY A 98 -46.78 27.01 1.33
CA GLY A 98 -46.78 28.16 2.24
C GLY A 98 -47.01 29.50 1.52
N ARG A 99 -46.46 29.70 0.32
CA ARG A 99 -46.73 30.89 -0.51
C ARG A 99 -48.16 30.92 -1.04
N GLN A 100 -48.74 29.77 -1.39
CA GLN A 100 -50.16 29.67 -1.75
C GLN A 100 -51.09 29.92 -0.55
N ALA A 101 -50.72 29.47 0.66
CA ALA A 101 -51.48 29.74 1.88
C ALA A 101 -51.36 31.21 2.35
N ASN A 102 -50.19 31.84 2.20
CA ASN A 102 -49.95 33.23 2.61
C ASN A 102 -50.48 34.27 1.60
N GLY A 103 -50.89 33.84 0.40
CA GLY A 103 -51.54 34.67 -0.63
C GLY A 103 -53.04 34.93 -0.41
N GLN A 104 -53.66 34.30 0.59
CA GLN A 104 -55.07 34.54 0.95
C GLN A 104 -55.28 35.66 1.98
N GLY A 105 -54.23 36.42 2.30
CA GLY A 105 -54.24 37.36 3.43
C GLY A 105 -53.69 38.76 3.16
N ALA A 106 -53.89 39.36 1.98
CA ALA A 106 -53.76 40.83 1.84
C ALA A 106 -54.38 41.38 0.54
N ASN A 107 -55.43 42.17 0.72
CA ASN A 107 -55.93 43.27 -0.11
C ASN A 107 -56.62 42.98 -1.46
N LYS A 108 -57.96 43.15 -1.44
CA LYS A 108 -58.80 43.47 -2.60
C LYS A 108 -58.28 44.74 -3.28
N HIS A 109 -57.90 44.66 -4.55
CA HIS A 109 -58.23 45.65 -5.58
C HIS A 109 -58.14 45.02 -6.98
N GLY A 110 -59.29 44.99 -7.67
CA GLY A 110 -59.46 45.02 -9.13
C GLY A 110 -58.68 44.04 -10.00
N GLY A 111 -59.28 42.88 -10.30
CA GLY A 111 -58.85 41.99 -11.37
C GLY A 111 -59.87 40.86 -11.52
N GLU A 112 -60.84 41.08 -12.38
CA GLU A 112 -61.95 40.19 -12.70
C GLU A 112 -61.42 38.87 -13.32
N THR A 113 -61.26 37.83 -12.51
CA THR A 113 -61.07 36.45 -12.99
C THR A 113 -62.44 35.88 -13.36
N THR A 114 -62.82 36.05 -14.62
CA THR A 114 -64.04 35.44 -15.16
C THR A 114 -63.87 33.95 -15.41
N LEU A 115 -64.99 33.25 -15.29
CA LEU A 115 -65.21 31.80 -15.33
C LEU A 115 -64.66 31.06 -16.58
N PHE A 116 -64.09 31.76 -17.56
CA PHE A 116 -63.58 31.20 -18.81
C PHE A 116 -62.08 30.83 -18.76
N ASP A 117 -61.33 31.29 -17.75
CA ASP A 117 -59.89 31.01 -17.61
C ASP A 117 -59.62 29.69 -16.85
N ALA A 118 -60.58 29.25 -16.03
CA ALA A 118 -60.49 27.98 -15.30
C ALA A 118 -60.49 26.77 -16.24
N THR A 119 -61.21 26.83 -17.36
CA THR A 119 -61.24 25.76 -18.37
C THR A 119 -60.01 25.77 -19.26
N ALA A 120 -59.45 26.95 -19.58
CA ALA A 120 -58.19 27.06 -20.33
C ALA A 120 -56.99 26.59 -19.50
N GLU A 121 -56.99 26.84 -18.18
CA GLU A 121 -55.96 26.34 -17.27
C GLU A 121 -56.11 24.83 -16.99
N GLU A 122 -57.34 24.29 -16.96
CA GLU A 122 -57.60 22.85 -16.90
C GLU A 122 -57.20 22.14 -18.19
N GLU A 123 -57.50 22.69 -19.37
CA GLU A 123 -57.05 22.18 -20.66
C GLU A 123 -55.53 22.29 -20.81
N ALA A 124 -54.90 23.39 -20.40
CA ALA A 124 -53.43 23.50 -20.37
C ALA A 124 -52.78 22.53 -19.37
N ARG A 125 -53.44 22.22 -18.24
CA ARG A 125 -53.00 21.15 -17.32
C ARG A 125 -53.21 19.77 -17.92
N ARG A 126 -54.29 19.55 -18.65
CA ARG A 126 -54.59 18.29 -19.34
C ARG A 126 -53.66 18.06 -20.52
N GLU A 127 -53.29 19.11 -21.25
CA GLU A 127 -52.31 19.13 -22.32
C GLU A 127 -50.89 18.96 -21.78
N ARG A 128 -50.53 19.57 -20.65
CA ARG A 128 -49.24 19.32 -19.98
C ARG A 128 -49.15 17.92 -19.39
N ALA A 129 -50.23 17.42 -18.78
CA ALA A 129 -50.30 16.04 -18.31
C ALA A 129 -50.35 15.03 -19.47
N ALA A 130 -50.99 15.37 -20.59
CA ALA A 130 -50.96 14.57 -21.82
C ALA A 130 -49.60 14.63 -22.51
N SER A 131 -48.86 15.75 -22.46
CA SER A 131 -47.50 15.85 -22.98
C SER A 131 -46.51 15.07 -22.10
N ASP A 132 -46.65 15.10 -20.77
CA ASP A 132 -45.81 14.31 -19.85
C ASP A 132 -46.07 12.79 -19.99
N VAL A 133 -47.28 12.38 -20.38
CA VAL A 133 -47.61 10.96 -20.64
C VAL A 133 -47.24 10.55 -22.08
N ARG A 134 -47.18 11.49 -23.03
CA ARG A 134 -46.86 11.23 -24.45
C ARG A 134 -45.36 11.32 -24.75
N ASP A 135 -44.56 11.91 -23.88
CA ASP A 135 -43.11 12.10 -24.07
C ASP A 135 -42.24 11.05 -23.34
N GLY A 136 -42.77 9.84 -23.13
CA GLY A 136 -42.04 8.71 -22.53
C GLY A 136 -41.64 7.62 -23.52
N PHE A 137 -42.04 7.73 -24.79
CA PHE A 137 -41.78 6.72 -25.82
C PHE A 137 -41.86 7.33 -27.23
N GLN A 138 -41.11 8.41 -27.47
CA GLN A 138 -40.79 8.75 -28.86
C GLN A 138 -39.79 7.72 -29.36
N THR A 139 -40.28 6.76 -30.13
CA THR A 139 -39.48 6.07 -31.14
C THR A 139 -38.96 7.15 -32.09
N MET A 140 -37.69 7.56 -31.92
CA MET A 140 -36.99 8.38 -32.89
C MET A 140 -36.99 7.62 -34.22
N SER A 141 -37.82 8.05 -35.16
CA SER A 141 -37.71 7.63 -36.55
C SER A 141 -36.31 7.99 -37.03
N LEU A 142 -35.52 6.95 -37.36
CA LEU A 142 -34.27 7.05 -38.08
C LEU A 142 -34.57 7.50 -39.53
N GLU A 143 -34.89 8.78 -39.72
CA GLU A 143 -34.94 9.38 -41.04
C GLU A 143 -34.22 10.74 -41.05
N GLY A 144 -33.00 10.72 -41.60
CA GLY A 144 -32.46 11.80 -42.42
C GLY A 144 -32.05 13.12 -41.75
N GLY A 145 -31.09 13.09 -40.82
CA GLY A 145 -30.36 14.29 -40.36
C GLY A 145 -28.91 14.28 -40.87
N GLY A 146 -28.47 15.36 -41.52
CA GLY A 146 -27.14 15.46 -42.16
C GLY A 146 -25.94 15.32 -41.21
N PRO A 147 -24.71 15.14 -41.76
CA PRO A 147 -23.55 14.58 -41.05
C PRO A 147 -22.93 15.45 -39.93
N LYS A 148 -23.50 16.61 -39.57
CA LYS A 148 -22.97 17.49 -38.52
C LYS A 148 -23.68 17.36 -37.16
N ASP A 149 -24.90 16.81 -37.11
CA ASP A 149 -25.65 16.64 -35.83
C ASP A 149 -25.42 15.26 -35.18
N VAL A 150 -25.08 14.24 -35.96
CA VAL A 150 -24.84 12.87 -35.48
C VAL A 150 -23.70 12.80 -34.46
N ALA A 151 -22.65 13.61 -34.62
CA ALA A 151 -21.51 13.64 -33.70
C ALA A 151 -21.86 14.21 -32.31
N LYS A 152 -22.73 15.23 -32.25
CA LYS A 152 -23.20 15.81 -30.98
C LYS A 152 -24.17 14.89 -30.25
N GLU A 153 -24.99 14.16 -31.01
CA GLU A 153 -25.84 13.10 -30.46
C GLU A 153 -25.00 11.94 -29.92
N ALA A 154 -23.97 11.50 -30.65
CA ALA A 154 -23.02 10.48 -30.24
C ALA A 154 -22.32 10.81 -28.90
N ASP A 155 -21.85 12.05 -28.74
CA ASP A 155 -21.20 12.51 -27.51
C ASP A 155 -22.20 12.58 -26.33
N SER A 156 -23.47 12.88 -26.61
CA SER A 156 -24.53 12.85 -25.59
C SER A 156 -24.71 11.46 -25.00
N TYR A 157 -24.55 10.38 -25.80
CA TYR A 157 -24.66 8.99 -25.33
C TYR A 157 -23.47 8.55 -24.46
N LEU A 158 -22.28 9.14 -24.63
CA LEU A 158 -21.08 8.78 -23.89
C LEU A 158 -21.09 9.32 -22.45
N ASP A 159 -21.72 10.48 -22.22
CA ASP A 159 -21.78 11.13 -20.90
C ASP A 159 -23.07 10.77 -20.12
N VAL A 160 -23.87 9.82 -20.61
CA VAL A 160 -25.19 9.53 -20.03
C VAL A 160 -25.10 9.09 -18.59
N LEU A 161 -24.09 8.27 -18.24
CA LEU A 161 -23.90 7.80 -16.87
C LEU A 161 -23.49 8.94 -15.91
N ASP A 162 -22.77 9.94 -16.40
CA ASP A 162 -22.32 11.10 -15.60
C ASP A 162 -23.47 12.10 -15.35
N ARG A 163 -24.47 12.11 -16.23
CA ARG A 163 -25.66 12.98 -16.14
C ARG A 163 -26.76 12.40 -15.25
N VAL A 164 -26.62 11.16 -14.78
CA VAL A 164 -27.62 10.49 -13.92
C VAL A 164 -27.70 11.19 -12.58
N LYS A 165 -28.92 11.52 -12.15
CA LYS A 165 -29.16 12.17 -10.87
C LYS A 165 -29.81 11.21 -9.88
N SER A 166 -29.23 11.11 -8.69
CA SER A 166 -29.84 10.36 -7.58
C SER A 166 -31.05 11.13 -7.03
N ILE A 167 -32.28 10.73 -7.41
CA ILE A 167 -33.55 11.38 -7.00
C ILE A 167 -34.50 10.32 -6.47
N ARG A 168 -34.85 10.40 -5.17
CA ARG A 168 -35.85 9.51 -4.55
C ARG A 168 -37.24 9.74 -5.15
N GLY A 169 -37.89 8.67 -5.60
CA GLY A 169 -39.19 8.71 -6.30
C GLY A 169 -39.08 9.05 -7.80
N GLY A 170 -37.88 9.26 -8.31
CA GLY A 170 -37.59 9.55 -9.72
C GLY A 170 -36.64 8.56 -10.38
N ALA A 171 -36.20 7.51 -9.67
CA ALA A 171 -35.16 6.60 -10.12
C ALA A 171 -35.54 5.87 -11.42
N ARG A 172 -36.82 5.55 -11.59
CA ARG A 172 -37.33 4.96 -12.83
C ARG A 172 -37.12 5.84 -14.05
N HIS A 173 -37.39 7.14 -13.94
CA HIS A 173 -37.26 8.07 -15.08
C HIS A 173 -35.80 8.26 -15.45
N GLU A 174 -34.92 8.37 -14.46
CA GLU A 174 -33.47 8.46 -14.67
C GLU A 174 -32.91 7.17 -15.28
N TYR A 175 -33.33 6.01 -14.80
CA TYR A 175 -32.98 4.73 -15.42
C TYR A 175 -33.55 4.59 -16.83
N GLY A 176 -34.77 5.10 -17.10
CA GLY A 176 -35.37 5.09 -18.42
C GLY A 176 -34.53 5.86 -19.44
N LYS A 177 -33.97 7.01 -19.05
CA LYS A 177 -33.05 7.79 -19.89
C LYS A 177 -31.76 7.02 -20.19
N THR A 178 -31.15 6.39 -19.18
CA THR A 178 -29.93 5.60 -19.39
C THR A 178 -30.18 4.36 -20.24
N TYR A 179 -31.31 3.69 -20.02
CA TYR A 179 -31.74 2.54 -20.80
C TYR A 179 -31.99 2.92 -22.26
N ALA A 180 -32.70 4.02 -22.53
CA ALA A 180 -32.96 4.48 -23.90
C ALA A 180 -31.67 4.76 -24.69
N ALA A 181 -30.65 5.29 -24.00
CA ALA A 181 -29.35 5.58 -24.58
C ALA A 181 -28.49 4.33 -24.84
N LEU A 182 -28.35 3.44 -23.84
CA LEU A 182 -27.36 2.35 -23.87
C LEU A 182 -27.92 1.01 -24.34
N ALA A 183 -29.22 0.76 -24.16
CA ALA A 183 -29.83 -0.52 -24.51
C ALA A 183 -29.71 -0.89 -26.00
N PRO A 184 -29.88 0.05 -26.97
CA PRO A 184 -29.73 -0.29 -28.38
C PRO A 184 -28.34 -0.85 -28.71
N PHE A 185 -27.28 -0.25 -28.15
CA PHE A 185 -25.90 -0.69 -28.35
C PHE A 185 -25.62 -2.02 -27.63
N TYR A 186 -26.15 -2.20 -26.42
CA TYR A 186 -25.99 -3.45 -25.66
C TYR A 186 -26.62 -4.65 -26.37
N PHE A 187 -27.89 -4.54 -26.79
CA PHE A 187 -28.59 -5.65 -27.44
C PHE A 187 -28.08 -5.91 -28.86
N ASP A 188 -27.60 -4.89 -29.57
CA ASP A 188 -26.97 -5.08 -30.87
C ASP A 188 -25.65 -5.85 -30.75
N LEU A 189 -24.82 -5.52 -29.76
CA LEU A 189 -23.58 -6.23 -29.46
C LEU A 189 -23.87 -7.70 -29.10
N VAL A 190 -24.89 -7.96 -28.29
CA VAL A 190 -25.32 -9.32 -27.96
C VAL A 190 -25.82 -10.08 -29.19
N ARG A 191 -26.45 -9.41 -30.16
CA ARG A 191 -26.97 -10.04 -31.38
C ARG A 191 -25.89 -10.26 -32.45
N ALA A 192 -24.89 -9.40 -32.50
CA ALA A 192 -23.82 -9.43 -33.50
C ALA A 192 -23.08 -10.79 -33.48
N LYS A 193 -22.76 -11.31 -34.66
CA LYS A 193 -22.03 -12.59 -34.77
C LYS A 193 -20.52 -12.36 -34.83
N ASN A 194 -20.11 -11.23 -35.40
CA ASN A 194 -18.73 -10.86 -35.61
C ASN A 194 -18.36 -9.61 -34.81
N HIS A 195 -17.06 -9.40 -34.57
CA HIS A 195 -16.54 -8.24 -33.83
C HIS A 195 -16.59 -6.92 -34.63
N THR A 196 -16.81 -6.96 -35.95
CA THR A 196 -16.88 -5.76 -36.83
C THR A 196 -18.31 -5.30 -37.12
N GLU A 197 -19.31 -6.11 -36.79
CA GLU A 197 -20.72 -5.83 -37.03
C GLU A 197 -21.38 -4.82 -36.09
N PRO A 198 -21.04 -4.79 -34.77
CA PRO A 198 -21.75 -3.97 -33.79
C PRO A 198 -21.79 -2.50 -34.17
N ILE A 199 -22.94 -1.87 -33.89
CA ILE A 199 -23.15 -0.43 -34.14
C ILE A 199 -22.09 0.43 -33.42
N VAL A 200 -21.57 -0.02 -32.27
CA VAL A 200 -20.51 0.69 -31.53
C VAL A 200 -19.28 0.98 -32.41
N PHE A 201 -18.82 0.00 -33.20
CA PHE A 201 -17.63 0.16 -34.05
C PHE A 201 -17.91 0.93 -35.35
N LYS A 202 -19.19 1.11 -35.72
CA LYS A 202 -19.60 1.88 -36.89
C LYS A 202 -19.95 3.34 -36.55
N ALA A 203 -20.57 3.55 -35.39
CA ALA A 203 -21.02 4.86 -34.93
C ALA A 203 -19.86 5.69 -34.34
N PHE A 204 -18.86 5.04 -33.76
CA PHE A 204 -17.69 5.70 -33.19
C PHE A 204 -16.45 5.28 -33.99
N GLY A 205 -15.81 6.23 -34.69
CA GLY A 205 -14.57 5.98 -35.42
C GLY A 205 -13.31 6.06 -34.55
N ASP A 206 -13.36 6.82 -33.45
CA ASP A 206 -12.22 7.02 -32.56
C ASP A 206 -12.12 5.90 -31.50
N PRO A 207 -10.93 5.32 -31.26
CA PRO A 207 -10.75 4.23 -30.29
C PRO A 207 -11.05 4.66 -28.85
N GLU A 208 -10.80 5.93 -28.50
CA GLU A 208 -11.12 6.50 -27.18
C GLU A 208 -12.64 6.51 -26.93
N ARG A 209 -13.41 6.92 -27.93
CA ARG A 209 -14.88 6.94 -27.87
C ARG A 209 -15.44 5.52 -27.79
N GLN A 210 -14.88 4.60 -28.58
CA GLN A 210 -15.24 3.18 -28.53
C GLN A 210 -14.98 2.60 -27.14
N ALA A 211 -13.81 2.85 -26.54
CA ALA A 211 -13.49 2.38 -25.20
C ALA A 211 -14.42 2.97 -24.13
N LYS A 212 -14.72 4.27 -24.19
CA LYS A 212 -15.68 4.89 -23.26
C LYS A 212 -17.08 4.28 -23.38
N MET A 213 -17.54 4.03 -24.61
CA MET A 213 -18.83 3.35 -24.82
C MET A 213 -18.80 1.90 -24.29
N LEU A 214 -17.75 1.12 -24.57
CA LEU A 214 -17.61 -0.25 -24.07
C LEU A 214 -17.53 -0.30 -22.53
N ALA A 215 -16.85 0.66 -21.89
CA ALA A 215 -16.82 0.81 -20.44
C ALA A 215 -18.22 1.12 -19.88
N ASN A 216 -18.97 2.03 -20.52
CA ASN A 216 -20.35 2.32 -20.16
C ASN A 216 -21.27 1.10 -20.33
N LEU A 217 -21.08 0.31 -21.39
CA LEU A 217 -21.84 -0.92 -21.62
C LEU A 217 -21.52 -2.00 -20.58
N ARG A 218 -20.27 -2.13 -20.15
CA ARG A 218 -19.88 -3.04 -19.06
C ARG A 218 -20.52 -2.63 -17.74
N ARG A 219 -20.62 -1.32 -17.46
CA ARG A 219 -21.37 -0.81 -16.31
C ARG A 219 -22.86 -1.09 -16.44
N PHE A 220 -23.44 -0.87 -17.61
CA PHE A 220 -24.85 -1.13 -17.90
C PHE A 220 -25.21 -2.61 -17.77
N ALA A 221 -24.35 -3.53 -18.20
CA ALA A 221 -24.56 -4.98 -18.09
C ALA A 221 -24.83 -5.42 -16.63
N ARG A 222 -24.22 -4.76 -15.64
CA ARG A 222 -24.48 -5.05 -14.21
C ARG A 222 -25.90 -4.74 -13.74
N SER A 223 -26.65 -3.92 -14.49
CA SER A 223 -28.07 -3.66 -14.23
C SER A 223 -29.00 -4.75 -14.77
N ASP A 224 -28.48 -5.63 -15.63
CA ASP A 224 -29.23 -6.69 -16.29
C ASP A 224 -29.31 -7.94 -15.42
N THR A 225 -30.37 -8.03 -14.62
CA THR A 225 -30.69 -9.20 -13.80
C THR A 225 -31.58 -10.22 -14.54
N SER A 226 -31.81 -10.03 -15.84
CA SER A 226 -32.77 -10.86 -16.57
C SER A 226 -32.20 -12.21 -17.01
N THR A 227 -33.06 -13.16 -17.33
CA THR A 227 -32.64 -14.50 -17.76
C THR A 227 -31.64 -14.43 -18.92
N GLY A 228 -30.56 -15.22 -18.85
CA GLY A 228 -29.48 -15.20 -19.82
C GLY A 228 -28.55 -13.98 -19.73
N CYS A 229 -28.56 -13.23 -18.62
CA CYS A 229 -27.64 -12.11 -18.39
C CYS A 229 -26.17 -12.56 -18.45
N TRP A 230 -25.85 -13.71 -17.88
CA TRP A 230 -24.52 -14.30 -17.92
C TRP A 230 -24.00 -14.50 -19.35
N ASP A 231 -24.81 -15.07 -20.26
CA ASP A 231 -24.40 -15.29 -21.65
C ASP A 231 -24.16 -13.95 -22.39
N ARG A 232 -24.99 -12.94 -22.11
CA ARG A 232 -24.84 -11.59 -22.67
C ARG A 232 -23.60 -10.89 -22.15
N GLU A 233 -23.34 -11.00 -20.84
CA GLU A 233 -22.17 -10.44 -20.20
C GLU A 233 -20.88 -11.11 -20.68
N GLN A 234 -20.87 -12.44 -20.80
CA GLN A 234 -19.75 -13.20 -21.37
C GLN A 234 -19.48 -12.79 -22.82
N LYS A 235 -20.54 -12.60 -23.62
CA LYS A 235 -20.39 -12.13 -24.99
C LYS A 235 -19.83 -10.71 -25.04
N LEU A 236 -20.31 -9.81 -24.19
CA LEU A 236 -19.74 -8.47 -24.05
C LEU A 236 -18.26 -8.51 -23.64
N ALA A 237 -17.91 -9.32 -22.64
CA ALA A 237 -16.54 -9.51 -22.19
C ALA A 237 -15.63 -10.04 -23.31
N SER A 238 -16.11 -11.00 -24.10
CA SER A 238 -15.37 -11.52 -25.26
C SER A 238 -15.08 -10.44 -26.30
N MET A 239 -16.05 -9.56 -26.61
CA MET A 239 -15.83 -8.47 -27.57
C MET A 239 -14.92 -7.39 -27.01
N VAL A 240 -15.03 -7.09 -25.72
CA VAL A 240 -14.12 -6.18 -25.02
C VAL A 240 -12.69 -6.72 -25.06
N SER A 241 -12.49 -8.02 -24.83
CA SER A 241 -11.17 -8.66 -24.90
C SER A 241 -10.58 -8.62 -26.33
N VAL A 242 -11.38 -8.85 -27.37
CA VAL A 242 -10.92 -8.72 -28.76
C VAL A 242 -10.49 -7.27 -29.07
N PHE A 243 -11.27 -6.29 -28.63
CA PHE A 243 -10.92 -4.87 -28.78
C PHE A 243 -9.65 -4.52 -28.00
N GLU A 244 -9.53 -4.99 -26.76
CA GLU A 244 -8.37 -4.79 -25.90
C GLU A 244 -7.09 -5.35 -26.53
N ASN A 245 -7.13 -6.58 -27.06
CA ASN A 245 -5.99 -7.18 -27.76
C ASN A 245 -5.58 -6.38 -29.00
N ALA A 246 -6.55 -5.81 -29.75
CA ALA A 246 -6.25 -4.95 -30.88
C ALA A 246 -5.59 -3.63 -30.44
N VAL A 247 -6.06 -3.03 -29.34
CA VAL A 247 -5.47 -1.82 -28.74
C VAL A 247 -4.05 -2.09 -28.21
N LEU A 248 -3.83 -3.23 -27.54
CA LEU A 248 -2.51 -3.64 -27.07
C LEU A 248 -1.52 -3.82 -28.21
N ARG A 249 -1.95 -4.42 -29.33
CA ARG A 249 -1.11 -4.56 -30.52
C ARG A 249 -0.75 -3.22 -31.16
N GLU A 250 -1.66 -2.25 -31.17
CA GLU A 250 -1.34 -0.90 -31.66
C GLU A 250 -0.44 -0.13 -30.68
N PHE A 251 -0.58 -0.37 -29.38
CA PHE A 251 0.33 0.16 -28.37
C PHE A 251 1.74 -0.42 -28.54
N GLU A 252 1.86 -1.72 -28.74
CA GLU A 252 3.12 -2.43 -29.03
C GLU A 252 3.80 -1.92 -30.30
N GLN A 253 3.04 -1.71 -31.39
CA GLN A 253 3.57 -1.07 -32.59
C GLN A 253 4.06 0.36 -32.32
N GLY A 254 3.36 1.12 -31.46
CA GLY A 254 3.78 2.43 -31.01
C GLY A 254 5.11 2.37 -30.24
N TYR A 255 5.28 1.36 -29.38
CA TYR A 255 6.50 1.10 -28.64
C TYR A 255 7.67 0.77 -29.58
N GLU A 256 7.48 -0.16 -30.52
CA GLU A 256 8.51 -0.53 -31.51
C GLU A 256 8.92 0.65 -32.42
N ALA A 257 7.99 1.56 -32.72
CA ALA A 257 8.26 2.76 -33.49
C ALA A 257 8.89 3.90 -32.66
N GLY A 258 8.95 3.78 -31.33
CA GLY A 258 9.39 4.85 -30.42
C GLY A 258 8.45 6.06 -30.37
N ASP A 259 7.18 5.91 -30.75
CA ASP A 259 6.20 7.00 -30.77
C ASP A 259 5.51 7.18 -29.41
N VAL A 260 6.23 7.85 -28.50
CA VAL A 260 5.79 8.11 -27.12
C VAL A 260 4.56 9.02 -27.07
N GLN A 261 4.49 10.07 -27.91
CA GLN A 261 3.45 11.11 -27.82
C GLN A 261 2.21 10.84 -28.69
N GLY A 262 2.34 10.02 -29.72
CA GLY A 262 1.25 9.68 -30.63
C GLY A 262 0.52 8.42 -30.21
N LYS A 263 0.89 7.28 -30.80
CA LYS A 263 0.18 6.01 -30.61
C LYS A 263 0.24 5.51 -29.17
N MET A 264 1.41 5.52 -28.53
CA MET A 264 1.56 4.96 -27.17
C MET A 264 0.67 5.67 -26.17
N LYS A 265 0.75 7.00 -26.09
CA LYS A 265 -0.09 7.81 -25.20
C LYS A 265 -1.58 7.63 -25.45
N ARG A 266 -2.01 7.67 -26.72
CA ARG A 266 -3.43 7.50 -27.08
C ARG A 266 -3.94 6.14 -26.63
N TYR A 267 -3.26 5.06 -27.00
CA TYR A 267 -3.72 3.71 -26.69
C TYR A 267 -3.55 3.34 -25.20
N ALA A 268 -2.57 3.90 -24.49
CA ALA A 268 -2.49 3.79 -23.03
C ALA A 268 -3.71 4.44 -22.35
N HIS A 269 -4.15 5.61 -22.83
CA HIS A 269 -5.35 6.27 -22.30
C HIS A 269 -6.64 5.48 -22.62
N VAL A 270 -6.72 4.88 -23.81
CA VAL A 270 -7.80 3.97 -24.21
C VAL A 270 -7.87 2.77 -23.26
N LEU A 271 -6.74 2.13 -22.96
CA LEU A 271 -6.65 0.99 -22.03
C LEU A 271 -7.04 1.37 -20.60
N HIS A 272 -6.61 2.54 -20.14
CA HIS A 272 -7.03 3.08 -18.85
C HIS A 272 -8.55 3.32 -18.79
N THR A 273 -9.13 3.91 -19.84
CA THR A 273 -10.58 4.15 -19.93
C THR A 273 -11.40 2.85 -19.92
N LEU A 274 -10.88 1.79 -20.55
CA LEU A 274 -11.50 0.46 -20.55
C LEU A 274 -11.43 -0.24 -19.18
N GLY A 275 -10.59 0.27 -18.27
CA GLY A 275 -10.29 -0.34 -16.98
C GLY A 275 -9.32 -1.53 -17.09
N SER A 276 -8.55 -1.60 -18.17
CA SER A 276 -7.49 -2.60 -18.38
C SER A 276 -6.14 -1.94 -18.67
N ALA A 277 -5.78 -0.98 -17.82
CA ALA A 277 -4.46 -0.33 -17.90
C ALA A 277 -3.31 -1.35 -17.71
N ARG A 278 -3.55 -2.40 -16.90
CA ARG A 278 -2.56 -3.41 -16.54
C ARG A 278 -1.93 -4.13 -17.73
N GLY A 279 -2.72 -4.56 -18.71
CA GLY A 279 -2.16 -5.25 -19.88
C GLY A 279 -1.15 -4.40 -20.66
N GLY A 280 -1.39 -3.09 -20.75
CA GLY A 280 -0.46 -2.16 -21.42
C GLY A 280 0.78 -1.86 -20.59
N THR A 281 0.64 -1.74 -19.27
CA THR A 281 1.77 -1.52 -18.36
C THR A 281 2.67 -2.74 -18.29
N ASP A 282 2.08 -3.94 -18.20
CA ASP A 282 2.81 -5.21 -18.15
C ASP A 282 3.61 -5.39 -19.45
N LEU A 283 3.01 -5.14 -20.62
CA LEU A 283 3.71 -5.21 -21.91
C LEU A 283 4.86 -4.19 -21.99
N TYR A 284 4.63 -2.95 -21.53
CA TYR A 284 5.67 -1.92 -21.49
C TYR A 284 6.85 -2.33 -20.62
N ILE A 285 6.58 -2.90 -19.45
CA ILE A 285 7.59 -3.35 -18.50
C ILE A 285 8.33 -4.56 -19.08
N GLU A 286 7.63 -5.59 -19.58
CA GLU A 286 8.24 -6.81 -20.10
C GLU A 286 9.18 -6.55 -21.30
N LYS A 287 8.81 -5.64 -22.19
CA LYS A 287 9.62 -5.31 -23.37
C LYS A 287 10.67 -4.21 -23.13
N HIS A 288 10.79 -3.72 -21.91
CA HIS A 288 11.59 -2.53 -21.65
C HIS A 288 13.08 -2.78 -21.96
N ALA A 289 13.69 -1.89 -22.74
CA ALA A 289 15.09 -2.03 -23.18
C ALA A 289 16.11 -2.14 -22.02
N ILE A 290 15.77 -1.59 -20.84
CA ILE A 290 16.64 -1.63 -19.65
C ILE A 290 17.02 -3.06 -19.23
N PHE A 291 16.14 -4.05 -19.46
CA PHE A 291 16.38 -5.45 -19.10
C PHE A 291 17.32 -6.17 -20.08
N HIS A 292 17.63 -5.56 -21.22
CA HIS A 292 18.53 -6.10 -22.24
C HIS A 292 19.76 -5.23 -22.46
N ASP A 293 19.97 -4.24 -21.58
CA ASP A 293 21.05 -3.28 -21.72
C ASP A 293 22.41 -3.90 -21.39
N ALA A 294 23.34 -3.86 -22.36
CA ALA A 294 24.67 -4.41 -22.24
C ALA A 294 25.52 -3.80 -21.10
N GLU A 295 25.24 -2.54 -20.71
CA GLU A 295 25.90 -1.86 -19.60
C GLU A 295 25.38 -2.29 -18.24
N LEU A 296 24.15 -2.80 -18.17
CA LEU A 296 23.50 -3.28 -16.95
C LEU A 296 23.61 -4.80 -16.79
N VAL A 297 24.30 -5.49 -17.70
CA VAL A 297 24.57 -6.93 -17.57
C VAL A 297 25.31 -7.17 -16.26
N ALA A 298 24.71 -7.98 -15.38
CA ALA A 298 25.26 -8.29 -14.09
C ALA A 298 26.66 -8.91 -14.22
N ARG A 299 27.68 -8.23 -13.68
CA ARG A 299 29.04 -8.78 -13.54
C ARG A 299 29.51 -8.78 -12.08
N PRO A 300 28.90 -9.59 -11.21
CA PRO A 300 29.31 -9.73 -9.81
C PRO A 300 30.79 -10.05 -9.61
N ALA A 301 31.38 -10.79 -10.56
CA ALA A 301 32.79 -11.20 -10.54
C ALA A 301 33.79 -10.03 -10.52
N GLU A 302 33.41 -8.84 -11.02
CA GLU A 302 34.30 -7.67 -11.04
C GLU A 302 34.61 -7.15 -9.63
N CYS A 303 33.72 -7.35 -8.66
CA CYS A 303 33.94 -7.01 -7.24
C CYS A 303 35.12 -7.77 -6.62
N PHE A 304 35.50 -8.88 -7.25
CA PHE A 304 36.55 -9.78 -6.80
C PHE A 304 37.81 -9.76 -7.67
N GLY A 305 37.72 -9.26 -8.91
CA GLY A 305 38.81 -9.28 -9.90
C GLY A 305 40.01 -8.41 -9.54
N GLN A 306 39.87 -7.50 -8.58
CA GLN A 306 40.95 -6.62 -8.12
C GLN A 306 41.74 -7.20 -6.92
N ALA A 307 41.62 -8.51 -6.69
CA ALA A 307 42.42 -9.28 -5.72
C ALA A 307 43.87 -9.55 -6.18
N ALA A 308 44.46 -8.68 -7.01
CA ALA A 308 45.87 -8.78 -7.43
C ALA A 308 46.87 -8.46 -6.30
N SER A 309 46.38 -8.09 -5.11
CA SER A 309 47.20 -7.70 -3.95
C SER A 309 46.87 -8.51 -2.70
N GLY A 310 46.78 -9.85 -2.79
CA GLY A 310 46.98 -10.78 -1.67
C GLY A 310 46.20 -10.55 -0.37
N GLN A 311 45.12 -9.78 -0.40
CA GLN A 311 44.24 -9.49 0.72
C GLN A 311 42.81 -9.78 0.26
N ASP A 312 42.05 -10.49 1.10
CA ASP A 312 40.62 -10.80 0.95
C ASP A 312 39.73 -9.54 1.02
N VAL A 313 40.06 -8.53 0.21
CA VAL A 313 39.37 -7.24 0.20
C VAL A 313 38.41 -7.22 -0.97
N VAL A 314 37.12 -7.42 -0.67
CA VAL A 314 36.03 -7.16 -1.62
C VAL A 314 36.02 -5.67 -1.98
N SER A 315 36.05 -5.37 -3.27
CA SER A 315 35.86 -4.01 -3.79
C SER A 315 34.39 -3.78 -4.09
N LEU A 316 33.79 -2.80 -3.42
CA LEU A 316 32.38 -2.42 -3.58
C LEU A 316 32.17 -1.32 -4.64
N GLU A 317 33.24 -0.95 -5.37
CA GLU A 317 33.20 0.07 -6.41
C GLU A 317 32.43 -0.37 -7.67
N PRO A 318 32.56 -1.62 -8.17
CA PRO A 318 31.77 -2.09 -9.31
C PRO A 318 30.27 -2.12 -9.02
N SER A 319 29.86 -2.57 -7.83
CA SER A 319 28.45 -2.58 -7.41
C SER A 319 27.89 -1.16 -7.32
N ARG A 320 28.69 -0.19 -6.82
CA ARG A 320 28.28 1.21 -6.76
C ARG A 320 28.00 1.77 -8.16
N ARG A 321 28.88 1.52 -9.13
CA ARG A 321 28.70 2.00 -10.51
C ARG A 321 27.47 1.38 -11.17
N PHE A 322 27.21 0.09 -10.92
CA PHE A 322 26.00 -0.58 -11.37
C PHE A 322 24.74 0.12 -10.85
N PHE A 323 24.64 0.38 -9.54
CA PHE A 323 23.48 1.08 -8.96
C PHE A 323 23.37 2.53 -9.43
N GLU A 324 24.48 3.26 -9.60
CA GLU A 324 24.47 4.63 -10.13
C GLU A 324 24.00 4.68 -11.60
N ALA A 325 24.46 3.75 -12.44
CA ALA A 325 24.01 3.64 -13.83
C ALA A 325 22.53 3.24 -13.94
N LEU A 326 22.10 2.28 -13.11
CA LEU A 326 20.70 1.84 -13.02
C LEU A 326 19.81 3.01 -12.58
N LEU A 327 20.20 3.75 -11.54
CA LEU A 327 19.46 4.91 -11.04
C LEU A 327 19.24 5.96 -12.12
N ALA A 328 20.30 6.30 -12.86
CA ALA A 328 20.21 7.29 -13.92
C ALA A 328 19.21 6.88 -15.01
N LYS A 329 19.24 5.61 -15.42
CA LYS A 329 18.32 5.07 -16.44
C LYS A 329 16.88 5.03 -15.93
N VAL A 330 16.64 4.57 -14.69
CA VAL A 330 15.28 4.51 -14.12
C VAL A 330 14.66 5.90 -13.95
N ASN A 331 15.43 6.88 -13.46
CA ASN A 331 14.93 8.25 -13.30
C ASN A 331 14.70 8.95 -14.65
N GLN A 332 15.47 8.63 -15.70
CA GLN A 332 15.20 9.13 -17.04
C GLN A 332 13.83 8.65 -17.56
N GLU A 333 13.50 7.38 -17.34
CA GLU A 333 12.25 6.78 -17.80
C GLU A 333 11.00 7.27 -17.06
N ALA A 334 11.16 7.82 -15.86
CA ALA A 334 10.05 8.44 -15.14
C ALA A 334 9.35 9.52 -16.00
N SER A 335 10.13 10.33 -16.71
CA SER A 335 9.59 11.38 -17.60
C SER A 335 8.82 10.79 -18.80
N THR A 336 9.27 9.66 -19.34
CA THR A 336 8.60 8.94 -20.43
C THR A 336 7.26 8.37 -19.96
N MET A 337 7.24 7.76 -18.76
CA MET A 337 6.03 7.21 -18.15
C MET A 337 4.99 8.28 -17.85
N GLU A 338 5.41 9.46 -17.38
CA GLU A 338 4.53 10.62 -17.14
C GLU A 338 3.86 11.11 -18.43
N ALA A 339 4.53 10.99 -19.57
CA ALA A 339 3.98 11.38 -20.85
C ALA A 339 2.94 10.39 -21.41
N ILE A 340 3.10 9.10 -21.13
CA ILE A 340 2.32 8.01 -21.74
C ILE A 340 1.09 7.64 -20.91
N PHE A 341 1.26 7.45 -19.59
CA PHE A 341 0.26 6.82 -18.74
C PHE A 341 -0.56 7.84 -17.93
N ALA A 342 -1.83 7.50 -17.68
CA ALA A 342 -2.71 8.34 -16.85
C ALA A 342 -2.38 8.28 -15.35
N GLU A 343 -1.85 7.13 -14.89
CA GLU A 343 -1.43 6.89 -13.49
C GLU A 343 0.06 6.54 -13.43
N PRO A 344 0.97 7.48 -13.70
CA PRO A 344 2.38 7.18 -13.93
C PRO A 344 3.10 6.66 -12.68
N ALA A 345 2.69 7.08 -11.48
CA ALA A 345 3.29 6.63 -10.21
C ALA A 345 3.08 5.13 -9.96
N ALA A 346 1.89 4.58 -10.28
CA ALA A 346 1.61 3.16 -10.10
C ALA A 346 2.49 2.32 -11.05
N VAL A 347 2.57 2.73 -12.32
CA VAL A 347 3.39 2.07 -13.34
C VAL A 347 4.87 2.09 -12.97
N PHE A 348 5.35 3.22 -12.44
CA PHE A 348 6.72 3.35 -12.00
C PHE A 348 7.08 2.37 -10.88
N TRP A 349 6.22 2.21 -9.86
CA TRP A 349 6.49 1.27 -8.78
C TRP A 349 6.42 -0.19 -9.23
N ASP A 350 5.48 -0.53 -10.13
CA ASP A 350 5.43 -1.88 -10.74
C ASP A 350 6.68 -2.16 -11.57
N PHE A 351 7.19 -1.16 -12.31
CA PHE A 351 8.45 -1.24 -13.04
C PHE A 351 9.66 -1.42 -12.12
N VAL A 352 9.75 -0.66 -11.02
CA VAL A 352 10.84 -0.79 -10.03
C VAL A 352 10.77 -2.16 -9.33
N ASP A 353 9.58 -2.70 -9.06
CA ASP A 353 9.44 -4.05 -8.51
C ASP A 353 9.97 -5.11 -9.48
N LYS A 354 9.74 -4.94 -10.79
CA LYS A 354 10.33 -5.82 -11.81
C LYS A 354 11.85 -5.67 -11.90
N ILE A 355 12.38 -4.45 -11.83
CA ILE A 355 13.84 -4.18 -11.76
C ILE A 355 14.46 -4.83 -10.53
N ARG A 356 13.79 -4.82 -9.39
CA ARG A 356 14.26 -5.53 -8.20
C ARG A 356 14.49 -7.01 -8.53
N GLN A 357 13.49 -7.67 -9.12
CA GLN A 357 13.52 -9.11 -9.37
C GLN A 357 14.54 -9.48 -10.46
N ASP A 358 14.53 -8.78 -11.59
CA ASP A 358 15.26 -9.20 -12.79
C ASP A 358 16.65 -8.57 -12.91
N LEU A 359 16.96 -7.49 -12.19
CA LEU A 359 18.29 -6.86 -12.25
C LEU A 359 19.00 -6.86 -10.90
N ILE A 360 18.33 -6.37 -9.85
CA ILE A 360 18.98 -6.22 -8.54
C ILE A 360 19.21 -7.58 -7.90
N MET A 361 18.21 -8.48 -7.86
CA MET A 361 18.39 -9.82 -7.32
C MET A 361 19.33 -10.68 -8.18
N GLU A 362 19.25 -10.56 -9.51
CA GLU A 362 20.18 -11.26 -10.42
C GLU A 362 21.64 -10.79 -10.23
N TYR A 363 21.87 -9.54 -9.81
CA TYR A 363 23.20 -9.05 -9.45
C TYR A 363 23.60 -9.43 -8.01
N THR A 364 22.72 -9.22 -7.04
CA THR A 364 23.02 -9.35 -5.62
C THR A 364 23.20 -10.80 -5.20
N THR A 365 22.29 -11.71 -5.56
CA THR A 365 22.37 -13.10 -5.08
C THR A 365 23.68 -13.79 -5.48
N PRO A 366 24.12 -13.76 -6.76
CA PRO A 366 25.40 -14.38 -7.14
C PRO A 366 26.61 -13.67 -6.52
N LEU A 367 26.54 -12.36 -6.29
CA LEU A 367 27.60 -11.63 -5.59
C LEU A 367 27.76 -12.10 -4.15
N LEU A 368 26.65 -12.36 -3.47
CA LEU A 368 26.62 -12.81 -2.08
C LEU A 368 27.05 -14.28 -1.96
N ASP A 369 26.57 -15.15 -2.84
CA ASP A 369 26.97 -16.56 -2.88
C ASP A 369 28.49 -16.70 -3.09
N GLU A 370 29.04 -16.00 -4.09
CA GLU A 370 30.48 -16.01 -4.37
C GLU A 370 31.31 -15.38 -3.22
N ALA A 371 30.76 -14.38 -2.52
CA ALA A 371 31.42 -13.79 -1.36
C ALA A 371 31.47 -14.77 -0.17
N HIS A 372 30.38 -15.51 0.05
CA HIS A 372 30.27 -16.53 1.10
C HIS A 372 31.25 -17.68 0.88
N GLU A 373 31.35 -18.19 -0.35
CA GLU A 373 32.30 -19.27 -0.71
C GLU A 373 33.77 -18.89 -0.46
N ARG A 374 34.12 -17.61 -0.58
CA ARG A 374 35.50 -17.13 -0.42
C ARG A 374 35.88 -16.89 1.02
N SER A 375 35.11 -16.08 1.75
CA SER A 375 35.32 -15.88 3.18
C SER A 375 34.10 -15.24 3.86
N ALA A 376 33.83 -15.64 5.10
CA ALA A 376 32.78 -15.04 5.92
C ALA A 376 32.96 -13.51 6.08
N GLY A 377 34.21 -13.03 6.23
CA GLY A 377 34.50 -11.59 6.33
C GLY A 377 34.23 -10.82 5.03
N ALA A 378 34.50 -11.42 3.87
CA ALA A 378 34.12 -10.86 2.57
C ALA A 378 32.60 -10.80 2.40
N TYR A 379 31.90 -11.86 2.82
CA TYR A 379 30.44 -11.95 2.77
C TYR A 379 29.76 -10.86 3.59
N VAL A 380 30.08 -10.72 4.88
CA VAL A 380 29.49 -9.67 5.74
C VAL A 380 29.73 -8.27 5.14
N LYS A 381 30.94 -8.01 4.66
CA LYS A 381 31.28 -6.72 4.04
C LYS A 381 30.54 -6.50 2.71
N ALA A 382 30.33 -7.55 1.92
CA ALA A 382 29.57 -7.50 0.69
C ALA A 382 28.08 -7.25 0.95
N VAL A 383 27.45 -8.01 1.87
CA VAL A 383 26.04 -7.83 2.24
C VAL A 383 25.77 -6.41 2.74
N SER A 384 26.55 -5.95 3.73
CA SER A 384 26.36 -4.61 4.31
C SER A 384 26.58 -3.49 3.30
N GLY A 385 27.61 -3.60 2.45
CA GLY A 385 27.91 -2.62 1.41
C GLY A 385 26.88 -2.56 0.29
N VAL A 386 26.43 -3.71 -0.20
CA VAL A 386 25.43 -3.81 -1.28
C VAL A 386 24.05 -3.42 -0.76
N PHE A 387 23.73 -3.75 0.50
CA PHE A 387 22.52 -3.28 1.18
C PHE A 387 22.48 -1.75 1.28
N GLU A 388 23.58 -1.12 1.72
CA GLU A 388 23.66 0.34 1.79
C GLU A 388 23.48 0.97 0.40
N GLN A 389 24.15 0.42 -0.61
CA GLN A 389 24.06 0.93 -1.99
C GLN A 389 22.65 0.75 -2.57
N ALA A 390 22.00 -0.39 -2.34
CA ALA A 390 20.62 -0.64 -2.78
C ALA A 390 19.62 0.28 -2.06
N MET A 391 19.78 0.51 -0.75
CA MET A 391 18.95 1.45 -0.01
C MET A 391 19.11 2.89 -0.50
N ARG A 392 20.34 3.31 -0.81
CA ARG A 392 20.61 4.62 -1.43
C ARG A 392 19.95 4.70 -2.81
N PHE A 393 20.00 3.64 -3.62
CA PHE A 393 19.29 3.56 -4.89
C PHE A 393 17.78 3.79 -4.71
N TYR A 394 17.12 3.02 -3.84
CA TYR A 394 15.66 3.15 -3.65
C TYR A 394 15.24 4.51 -3.09
N GLN A 395 16.05 5.11 -2.21
CA GLN A 395 15.78 6.45 -1.66
C GLN A 395 15.97 7.57 -2.69
N ALA A 396 16.86 7.37 -3.66
CA ALA A 396 17.16 8.34 -4.72
C ALA A 396 16.22 8.23 -5.94
N LEU A 397 15.27 7.28 -5.93
CA LEU A 397 14.27 7.16 -6.98
C LEU A 397 13.32 8.36 -6.98
N GLU A 398 13.09 8.92 -8.16
CA GLU A 398 12.18 10.03 -8.39
C GLU A 398 10.93 9.54 -9.13
N PRO A 399 9.87 9.12 -8.41
CA PRO A 399 8.65 8.65 -9.07
C PRO A 399 7.96 9.80 -9.83
N PRO A 400 7.41 9.53 -11.02
CA PRO A 400 6.74 10.54 -11.83
C PRO A 400 5.41 11.01 -11.21
N GLY A 401 5.19 12.32 -11.27
CA GLY A 401 4.03 13.00 -10.67
C GLY A 401 4.40 13.77 -9.38
N ALA A 402 4.09 15.08 -9.39
CA ALA A 402 4.49 16.07 -8.39
C ALA A 402 3.86 15.93 -6.97
N GLY A 403 3.48 14.73 -6.53
CA GLY A 403 2.57 14.59 -5.37
C GLY A 403 2.67 13.31 -4.55
N GLY A 404 3.69 12.47 -4.73
CA GLY A 404 3.96 11.43 -3.73
C GLY A 404 4.37 12.11 -2.42
N LYS A 405 3.60 11.93 -1.33
CA LYS A 405 4.05 12.35 -0.01
C LYS A 405 5.43 11.73 0.20
N ALA A 406 6.41 12.51 0.66
CA ALA A 406 7.76 12.01 0.89
C ALA A 406 7.76 10.72 1.74
N GLU A 407 6.80 10.63 2.68
CA GLU A 407 6.53 9.44 3.50
C GLU A 407 6.15 8.20 2.67
N GLU A 408 5.24 8.31 1.70
CA GLU A 408 4.81 7.17 0.88
C GLU A 408 5.95 6.65 -0.01
N ARG A 409 6.79 7.56 -0.51
CA ARG A 409 8.01 7.20 -1.23
C ARG A 409 8.99 6.46 -0.33
N GLU A 410 9.22 6.97 0.88
CA GLU A 410 10.12 6.37 1.85
C GLU A 410 9.64 4.98 2.28
N ASP A 411 8.33 4.82 2.51
CA ASP A 411 7.72 3.54 2.86
C ASP A 411 7.87 2.52 1.72
N LYS A 412 7.63 2.94 0.46
CA LYS A 412 7.84 2.09 -0.71
C LYS A 412 9.30 1.71 -0.92
N ALA A 413 10.23 2.65 -0.73
CA ALA A 413 11.66 2.40 -0.83
C ALA A 413 12.12 1.37 0.23
N LYS A 414 11.63 1.49 1.47
CA LYS A 414 11.89 0.52 2.55
C LYS A 414 11.28 -0.84 2.25
N GLU A 415 10.02 -0.87 1.81
CA GLU A 415 9.31 -2.12 1.45
C GLU A 415 10.09 -2.89 0.38
N LEU A 416 10.51 -2.21 -0.69
CA LEU A 416 11.26 -2.83 -1.78
C LEU A 416 12.66 -3.27 -1.37
N GLY A 417 13.40 -2.41 -0.64
CA GLY A 417 14.73 -2.73 -0.14
C GLY A 417 14.73 -3.94 0.80
N LEU A 418 13.79 -4.02 1.75
CA LEU A 418 13.66 -5.15 2.66
C LEU A 418 13.34 -6.45 1.91
N ARG A 419 12.41 -6.40 0.93
CA ARG A 419 12.08 -7.58 0.11
C ARG A 419 13.25 -8.12 -0.69
N THR A 420 14.19 -7.27 -1.12
CA THR A 420 15.40 -7.70 -1.85
C THR A 420 16.32 -8.54 -0.97
N PHE A 421 16.47 -8.17 0.31
CA PHE A 421 17.46 -8.78 1.20
C PHE A 421 16.88 -9.75 2.22
N GLU A 422 15.55 -9.86 2.34
CA GLU A 422 14.87 -10.74 3.31
C GLU A 422 15.45 -12.16 3.33
N ALA A 423 15.69 -12.76 2.17
CA ALA A 423 16.26 -14.11 2.05
C ALA A 423 17.73 -14.23 2.54
N HIS A 424 18.47 -13.13 2.62
CA HIS A 424 19.89 -13.11 2.97
C HIS A 424 20.14 -12.64 4.43
N LEU A 425 19.13 -12.09 5.10
CA LEU A 425 19.26 -11.50 6.43
C LEU A 425 19.61 -12.53 7.52
N ASP A 426 18.96 -13.69 7.51
CA ASP A 426 19.17 -14.72 8.54
C ASP A 426 20.63 -15.21 8.50
N LEU A 427 21.12 -15.60 7.31
CA LEU A 427 22.50 -16.04 7.12
C LEU A 427 23.50 -14.93 7.47
N TYR A 428 23.20 -13.68 7.13
CA TYR A 428 24.04 -12.53 7.50
C TYR A 428 24.17 -12.37 9.02
N LEU A 429 23.06 -12.46 9.76
CA LEU A 429 23.08 -12.31 11.22
C LEU A 429 23.85 -13.45 11.91
N GLU A 430 23.75 -14.66 11.38
CA GLU A 430 24.50 -15.82 11.88
C GLU A 430 26.02 -15.64 11.65
N GLU A 431 26.44 -15.35 10.42
CA GLU A 431 27.86 -15.16 10.07
C GLU A 431 28.48 -13.96 10.81
N GLU A 432 27.73 -12.86 10.96
CA GLU A 432 28.21 -11.68 11.69
C GLU A 432 28.40 -11.97 13.19
N LEU A 433 27.48 -12.72 13.80
CA LEU A 433 27.59 -13.13 15.20
C LEU A 433 28.80 -14.06 15.41
N ASP A 434 29.03 -14.98 14.48
CA ASP A 434 30.17 -15.89 14.51
C ASP A 434 31.51 -15.15 14.36
N LEU A 435 31.60 -14.19 13.43
CA LEU A 435 32.80 -13.36 13.26
C LEU A 435 33.05 -12.49 14.48
N PHE A 436 32.01 -11.83 15.00
CA PHE A 436 32.11 -11.01 16.20
C PHE A 436 32.57 -11.83 17.41
N SER A 437 32.02 -13.04 17.59
CA SER A 437 32.40 -13.93 18.69
C SER A 437 33.85 -14.38 18.58
N LYS A 438 34.29 -14.80 17.38
CA LYS A 438 35.69 -15.17 17.11
C LYS A 438 36.63 -13.99 17.35
N GLN A 439 36.26 -12.78 16.95
CA GLN A 439 37.08 -11.59 17.17
C GLN A 439 37.15 -11.22 18.66
N ALA A 440 36.03 -11.26 19.39
CA ALA A 440 36.01 -11.01 20.82
C ALA A 440 36.83 -12.05 21.60
N GLU A 441 36.72 -13.33 21.27
CA GLU A 441 37.54 -14.40 21.85
C GLU A 441 39.03 -14.21 21.52
N ALA A 442 39.36 -13.81 20.30
CA ALA A 442 40.74 -13.50 19.91
C ALA A 442 41.30 -12.33 20.73
N GLU A 443 40.55 -11.23 20.87
CA GLU A 443 40.96 -10.08 21.67
C GLU A 443 41.10 -10.41 23.16
N VAL A 444 40.18 -11.21 23.72
CA VAL A 444 40.25 -11.69 25.10
C VAL A 444 41.45 -12.61 25.29
N SER A 445 41.68 -13.56 24.38
CA SER A 445 42.83 -14.47 24.46
C SER A 445 44.17 -13.73 24.32
N GLU A 446 44.23 -12.71 23.45
CA GLU A 446 45.42 -11.85 23.32
C GLU A 446 45.62 -11.04 24.61
N TRP A 447 44.54 -10.56 25.22
CA TRP A 447 44.59 -9.86 26.49
C TRP A 447 45.03 -10.77 27.64
N GLU A 448 44.50 -11.98 27.75
CA GLU A 448 44.93 -13.00 28.72
C GLU A 448 46.38 -13.42 28.51
N THR A 449 46.83 -13.51 27.26
CA THR A 449 48.22 -13.78 26.92
C THR A 449 49.12 -12.63 27.36
N LYS A 450 48.74 -11.37 27.10
CA LYS A 450 49.45 -10.19 27.58
C LYS A 450 49.48 -10.13 29.11
N LEU A 451 48.37 -10.47 29.76
CA LEU A 451 48.26 -10.49 31.22
C LEU A 451 49.16 -11.58 31.84
N SER A 452 49.13 -12.80 31.31
CA SER A 452 49.97 -13.91 31.76
C SER A 452 51.46 -13.65 31.51
N GLN A 453 51.83 -13.07 30.37
CA GLN A 453 53.21 -12.63 30.10
C GLN A 453 53.65 -11.55 31.10
N HIS A 454 52.76 -10.62 31.44
CA HIS A 454 53.03 -9.61 32.46
C HIS A 454 53.23 -10.26 33.83
N ASP A 455 52.35 -11.17 34.25
CA ASP A 455 52.48 -11.88 35.54
C ASP A 455 53.77 -12.72 35.61
N LEU A 456 54.14 -13.42 34.55
CA LEU A 456 55.41 -14.16 34.46
C LEU A 456 56.62 -13.21 34.50
N SER A 457 56.53 -12.03 33.88
CA SER A 457 57.59 -11.02 33.94
C SER A 457 57.76 -10.46 35.35
N VAL A 458 56.66 -10.27 36.08
CA VAL A 458 56.64 -9.83 37.47
C VAL A 458 57.22 -10.92 38.37
N GLU A 459 56.77 -12.17 38.22
CA GLU A 459 57.25 -13.30 39.02
C GLU A 459 58.74 -13.58 38.79
N SER A 460 59.20 -13.55 37.52
CA SER A 460 60.63 -13.69 37.20
C SER A 460 61.46 -12.52 37.75
N PHE A 461 60.96 -11.28 37.71
CA PHE A 461 61.64 -10.14 38.32
C PHE A 461 61.79 -10.32 39.84
N TYR A 462 60.73 -10.69 40.55
CA TYR A 462 60.76 -10.88 42.00
C TYR A 462 61.55 -12.11 42.45
N MET A 463 61.60 -13.17 41.65
CA MET A 463 62.30 -14.43 41.98
C MET A 463 63.75 -14.49 41.50
N SER A 464 64.15 -13.65 40.54
CA SER A 464 65.52 -13.65 39.96
C SER A 464 66.63 -13.27 40.94
N ASN A 465 66.31 -12.61 42.06
CA ASN A 465 67.29 -12.11 43.04
C ASN A 465 67.33 -12.91 44.35
N ILE A 466 66.69 -14.09 44.38
CA ILE A 466 66.74 -15.01 45.53
C ILE A 466 68.12 -15.66 45.56
N ASN A 467 69.02 -15.02 46.28
CA ASN A 467 70.37 -15.49 46.46
C ASN A 467 70.34 -16.63 47.50
N ARG A 468 70.59 -17.87 47.08
CA ARG A 468 70.63 -19.09 47.94
C ARG A 468 71.59 -18.99 49.16
N SER A 469 72.39 -17.93 49.21
CA SER A 469 73.29 -17.54 50.30
C SER A 469 72.60 -16.71 51.41
N ALA A 470 71.53 -16.00 51.10
CA ALA A 470 70.72 -15.23 52.06
C ALA A 470 69.85 -16.16 52.91
N GLU A 471 69.22 -17.18 52.30
CA GLU A 471 68.48 -18.23 53.02
C GLU A 471 69.36 -18.93 54.06
N LYS A 472 70.60 -19.30 53.70
CA LYS A 472 71.52 -19.94 54.67
C LYS A 472 71.85 -19.06 55.87
N LYS A 473 71.91 -17.73 55.69
CA LYS A 473 72.16 -16.78 56.78
C LYS A 473 70.94 -16.60 57.66
N ASP A 474 69.73 -16.65 57.11
CA ASP A 474 68.50 -16.54 57.89
C ASP A 474 68.06 -17.84 58.56
N PHE A 475 68.38 -18.99 57.99
CA PHE A 475 68.32 -20.26 58.70
C PHE A 475 69.29 -20.29 59.90
N LEU A 476 70.52 -19.78 59.74
CA LEU A 476 71.46 -19.68 60.85
C LEU A 476 71.06 -18.60 61.88
N SER A 477 70.46 -17.49 61.44
CA SER A 477 69.98 -16.42 62.33
C SER A 477 68.77 -16.88 63.15
N SER A 478 67.83 -17.62 62.53
CA SER A 478 66.66 -18.19 63.19
C SER A 478 67.03 -19.34 64.13
N PHE A 479 67.99 -20.20 63.77
CA PHE A 479 68.52 -21.22 64.68
C PHE A 479 69.22 -20.57 65.88
N LYS A 480 70.02 -19.52 65.65
CA LYS A 480 70.61 -18.73 66.74
C LYS A 480 69.53 -18.07 67.61
N LYS A 481 68.50 -17.48 67.02
CA LYS A 481 67.44 -16.77 67.77
C LYS A 481 66.60 -17.71 68.63
N VAL A 482 66.31 -18.92 68.14
CA VAL A 482 65.63 -19.98 68.92
C VAL A 482 66.52 -20.55 70.02
N VAL A 483 67.82 -20.70 69.77
CA VAL A 483 68.79 -21.15 70.80
C VAL A 483 69.09 -20.07 71.86
N THR A 484 69.00 -18.79 71.52
CA THR A 484 69.26 -17.68 72.46
C THR A 484 68.01 -17.18 73.18
N MET A 485 66.81 -17.65 72.80
CA MET A 485 65.52 -17.31 73.44
C MET A 485 65.00 -18.48 74.27
N GLY A 486 65.91 -19.16 74.97
CA GLY A 486 65.63 -20.13 76.03
C GLY A 486 66.39 -19.75 77.28
N GLY A 487 65.92 -18.71 77.99
CA GLY A 487 66.52 -18.29 79.25
C GLY A 487 66.02 -16.94 79.78
N SER A 488 65.12 -16.98 80.76
CA SER A 488 64.87 -15.99 81.84
C SER A 488 64.47 -14.55 81.42
N ALA A 489 63.20 -14.15 81.52
CA ALA A 489 62.46 -13.69 82.70
C ALA A 489 62.79 -12.25 83.20
N PHE A 490 61.71 -11.54 83.60
CA PHE A 490 61.58 -10.22 84.26
C PHE A 490 61.25 -8.98 83.40
N GLY A 491 60.03 -8.43 83.59
CA GLY A 491 59.57 -7.10 83.14
C GLY A 491 59.95 -5.98 84.12
N PRO A 492 59.19 -4.88 84.34
CA PRO A 492 58.02 -4.31 83.62
C PRO A 492 58.13 -2.76 83.37
N SER A 493 57.01 -2.14 82.94
CA SER A 493 56.59 -0.71 83.08
C SER A 493 56.65 0.26 81.87
N LYS A 494 55.53 0.99 81.73
CA LYS A 494 55.17 2.18 80.89
C LYS A 494 55.42 3.46 81.74
N PRO A 495 55.27 4.76 81.30
CA PRO A 495 54.73 5.37 80.05
C PRO A 495 55.46 6.68 79.55
N THR A 496 54.82 7.43 78.62
CA THR A 496 55.02 8.86 78.19
C THR A 496 56.29 9.23 77.38
N GLY A 497 56.33 10.12 76.38
CA GLY A 497 55.36 11.00 75.72
C GLY A 497 56.00 12.35 75.27
N SER A 498 55.96 12.66 73.95
CA SER A 498 56.05 14.02 73.32
C SER A 498 57.43 14.74 73.29
N VAL A 499 57.79 15.71 72.43
CA VAL A 499 57.12 16.69 71.54
C VAL A 499 58.05 17.06 70.36
N GLY A 500 57.48 17.44 69.21
CA GLY A 500 58.12 18.32 68.21
C GLY A 500 57.22 18.58 67.00
N SER A 501 56.41 19.65 67.06
CA SER A 501 55.32 20.01 66.14
C SER A 501 55.59 21.35 65.42
N GLN A 502 55.09 21.51 64.18
CA GLN A 502 54.51 22.74 63.57
C GLN A 502 54.10 22.41 62.10
N SER A 503 52.80 22.28 61.77
CA SER A 503 51.79 23.30 61.30
C SER A 503 52.04 23.85 59.88
N LEU A 504 51.09 24.10 58.95
CA LEU A 504 49.63 23.96 58.77
C LEU A 504 49.33 24.33 57.28
N THR A 505 48.49 23.54 56.57
CA THR A 505 47.42 23.85 55.56
C THR A 505 47.70 24.71 54.28
N PRO A 506 46.75 24.91 53.31
CA PRO A 506 46.05 23.92 52.43
C PRO A 506 45.91 24.31 50.91
N THR A 507 45.68 23.31 50.01
CA THR A 507 44.99 23.34 48.66
C THR A 507 45.60 24.19 47.50
N PRO A 508 45.26 24.00 46.18
CA PRO A 508 44.17 23.21 45.55
C PRO A 508 44.54 22.34 44.30
N SER A 509 43.49 21.71 43.77
CA SER A 509 43.36 20.82 42.60
C SER A 509 43.64 21.45 41.22
N ARG A 510 44.31 20.70 40.31
CA ARG A 510 43.93 20.55 38.88
C ARG A 510 44.73 19.42 38.18
N PRO A 511 44.20 18.82 37.10
CA PRO A 511 44.73 17.64 36.43
C PRO A 511 45.76 18.01 35.35
N GLY A 512 46.82 17.20 35.21
CA GLY A 512 47.80 17.29 34.14
C GLY A 512 47.91 15.98 33.37
N THR A 513 47.45 15.98 32.12
CA THR A 513 47.86 15.07 31.03
C THR A 513 49.12 15.64 30.34
N PRO A 514 49.81 14.91 29.45
CA PRO A 514 50.61 13.72 29.68
C PRO A 514 52.09 13.99 29.29
N GLY A 515 53.04 13.68 30.18
CA GLY A 515 54.47 13.82 29.89
C GLY A 515 55.05 12.55 29.28
N LEU A 516 55.41 12.59 28.00
CA LEU A 516 56.34 11.65 27.38
C LEU A 516 57.65 11.64 28.18
N THR A 517 57.97 10.54 28.84
CA THR A 517 59.32 9.96 28.97
C THR A 517 59.25 8.75 29.89
N GLY A 518 59.97 7.70 29.52
CA GLY A 518 60.37 6.66 30.46
C GLY A 518 59.32 5.59 30.71
N ARG A 519 59.50 4.47 30.00
CA ARG A 519 59.32 3.09 30.45
C ARG A 519 59.10 2.93 31.97
N ASN A 520 57.91 3.24 32.46
CA ASN A 520 57.52 2.92 33.83
C ASN A 520 57.02 1.48 33.84
N SER A 521 57.97 0.57 33.93
CA SER A 521 57.70 -0.76 34.47
C SER A 521 57.04 -0.56 35.85
N PRO A 522 55.93 -1.25 36.17
CA PRO A 522 55.26 -1.11 37.48
C PRO A 522 56.05 -1.78 38.62
N LEU A 523 57.33 -2.10 38.39
CA LEU A 523 58.18 -2.88 39.26
C LEU A 523 59.16 -1.95 40.01
N PRO A 524 59.30 -2.09 41.34
CA PRO A 524 60.19 -1.26 42.15
C PRO A 524 61.66 -1.45 41.73
N GLY A 525 62.43 -0.37 41.67
CA GLY A 525 63.82 -0.35 41.18
C GLY A 525 64.86 -1.15 41.97
N LYS A 526 64.45 -1.89 43.01
CA LYS A 526 65.30 -2.87 43.72
C LYS A 526 64.52 -4.17 43.94
N ALA A 527 65.05 -5.27 43.38
CA ALA A 527 64.50 -6.60 43.56
C ALA A 527 64.68 -7.07 45.02
N PRO A 528 63.64 -7.61 45.68
CA PRO A 528 63.73 -8.13 47.05
C PRO A 528 64.76 -9.25 47.15
N THR A 529 65.56 -9.25 48.22
CA THR A 529 66.62 -10.24 48.46
C THR A 529 66.16 -11.40 49.37
N ASP A 530 64.89 -11.41 49.75
CA ASP A 530 64.28 -12.35 50.71
C ASP A 530 63.03 -13.01 50.11
N GLU A 531 62.86 -14.32 50.30
CA GLU A 531 61.82 -15.15 49.69
C GLU A 531 60.42 -14.71 50.12
N LEU A 532 60.27 -14.33 51.40
CA LEU A 532 58.99 -13.89 51.96
C LEU A 532 58.60 -12.50 51.45
N ALA A 533 59.58 -11.61 51.24
CA ALA A 533 59.37 -10.29 50.63
C ALA A 533 59.06 -10.38 49.13
N ALA A 534 59.68 -11.31 48.39
CA ALA A 534 59.35 -11.58 47.00
C ALA A 534 57.93 -12.15 46.86
N LYS A 535 57.55 -13.13 47.69
CA LYS A 535 56.19 -13.70 47.73
C LYS A 535 55.14 -12.67 48.17
N ALA A 536 55.45 -11.81 49.14
CA ALA A 536 54.58 -10.71 49.56
C ALA A 536 54.43 -9.64 48.47
N GLY A 537 55.50 -9.32 47.73
CA GLY A 537 55.48 -8.41 46.59
C GLY A 537 54.61 -8.94 45.43
N ILE A 538 54.69 -10.24 45.14
CA ILE A 538 53.83 -10.90 44.15
C ILE A 538 52.36 -10.88 44.60
N MET A 539 52.07 -11.18 45.87
CA MET A 539 50.69 -11.11 46.39
C MET A 539 50.13 -9.68 46.41
N ALA A 540 50.95 -8.68 46.75
CA ALA A 540 50.56 -7.27 46.71
C ALA A 540 50.29 -6.78 45.28
N SER A 541 51.13 -7.19 44.31
CA SER A 541 50.92 -6.90 42.89
C SER A 541 49.64 -7.55 42.35
N LYS A 542 49.37 -8.83 42.71
CA LYS A 542 48.12 -9.53 42.36
C LYS A 542 46.88 -8.84 42.97
N LEU A 543 46.98 -8.39 44.23
CA LEU A 543 45.92 -7.62 44.89
C LEU A 543 45.67 -6.26 44.24
N GLU A 544 46.70 -5.55 43.79
CA GLU A 544 46.54 -4.31 43.01
C GLU A 544 45.95 -4.57 41.62
N GLY A 545 46.34 -5.66 40.96
CA GLY A 545 45.75 -6.07 39.68
C GLY A 545 44.24 -6.32 39.79
N ILE A 546 43.82 -7.08 40.82
CA ILE A 546 42.40 -7.32 41.11
C ILE A 546 41.70 -5.99 41.48
N LYS A 547 42.33 -5.13 42.28
CA LYS A 547 41.75 -3.82 42.64
C LYS A 547 41.56 -2.89 41.43
N ARG A 548 42.46 -2.93 40.45
CA ARG A 548 42.34 -2.17 39.19
C ARG A 548 41.24 -2.75 38.28
N ALA A 549 41.14 -4.08 38.18
CA ALA A 549 40.07 -4.75 37.43
C ALA A 549 38.66 -4.46 37.97
N TRP A 550 38.51 -4.25 39.28
CA TRP A 550 37.24 -3.88 39.91
C TRP A 550 37.01 -2.36 40.03
N GLY A 551 38.07 -1.56 39.99
CA GLY A 551 38.01 -0.09 40.06
C GLY A 551 37.63 0.61 38.76
N GLY A 552 37.72 -0.07 37.61
CA GLY A 552 37.35 0.46 36.29
C GLY A 552 35.85 0.49 35.99
N ARG A 553 34.98 0.04 36.91
CA ARG A 553 33.52 -0.07 36.71
C ARG A 553 32.70 1.11 37.28
N ARG A 554 33.31 2.29 37.38
CA ARG A 554 32.61 3.57 37.61
C ARG A 554 33.27 4.68 36.80
N CYS A 555 32.79 4.83 35.57
CA CYS A 555 32.46 6.09 34.89
C CYS A 555 31.74 5.72 33.59
#